data_AF-A0A4Q3H3E0-F1
#
_entry.id   AF-A0A4Q3H3E0-F1
#
_cell.length_a   1.000
_cell.length_b   1.000
_cell.length_c   1.000
_cell.angle_alpha   90.00
_cell.angle_beta   90.00
_cell.angle_gamma   90.00
#
_symmetry.space_group_name_H-M   'P 1'
#
loop_
_entity.id
_entity.type
_entity.pdbx_description
1 polymer ?
#
loop_
_entity_poly.entity_id
_entity_poly.type
_entity_poly.pdbx_seq_one_letter_code
_entity_poly.pdbx_strand_id
1 'polypeptide(L)'
;MNSDAPSIASVVGRLNEARLRLVAQSLLNTVCWALSAGLVVFVVLELLCRLRPDWFGARDMMRQTIAIASAVPVLAGGLVITVLRAPSIEQLARRADRILALRERISTAIEIERSTGERPVVVAAMIADAVHQGSAIRPAALSAWSVPRSAVIVLVAAIAAATVMVMLPVQTASVRERIEARLNSTFSAGEVAATVDDIRKVAGVIGDEATARDDTYMEAVGNTLADLAERVAASPKMTRGEVIKELEALLEHAMVAGTGWRDSTGERIPLLFDALENKIALPPVIASANAEVADAIT
;
A
#
# COMPACT_ATOMS: atom_id res chain seq x y z
N MET A 1 -7.59 -43.87 40.69
CA MET A 1 -7.51 -42.42 40.95
C MET A 1 -6.06 -42.02 40.77
N ASN A 2 -5.69 -41.48 39.60
CA ASN A 2 -4.36 -40.89 39.41
C ASN A 2 -4.34 -39.58 40.18
N SER A 3 -3.78 -39.62 41.38
CA SER A 3 -3.42 -38.42 42.12
C SER A 3 -2.27 -37.77 41.36
N ASP A 4 -2.59 -36.85 40.45
CA ASP A 4 -1.65 -35.89 39.90
C ASP A 4 -1.23 -34.99 41.06
N ALA A 5 -0.33 -35.51 41.90
CA ALA A 5 0.29 -34.76 42.95
C ALA A 5 0.91 -33.53 42.28
N PRO A 6 0.58 -32.33 42.76
CA PRO A 6 1.06 -31.13 42.11
C PRO A 6 2.60 -31.20 42.15
N SER A 7 3.21 -31.04 40.98
CA SER A 7 4.65 -31.18 40.77
C SER A 7 5.24 -29.82 40.45
N ILE A 8 6.55 -29.63 40.60
CA ILE A 8 7.19 -28.37 40.19
C ILE A 8 6.96 -28.11 38.69
N ALA A 9 6.88 -29.16 37.87
CA ALA A 9 6.53 -29.05 36.47
C ALA A 9 5.19 -28.29 36.26
N SER A 10 4.21 -28.45 37.14
CA SER A 10 2.96 -27.70 37.08
C SER A 10 3.14 -26.20 37.39
N VAL A 11 4.01 -25.86 38.34
CA VAL A 11 4.34 -24.47 38.68
C VAL A 11 5.14 -23.82 37.54
N VAL A 12 6.14 -24.52 37.00
CA VAL A 12 6.91 -24.08 35.83
C VAL A 12 6.00 -23.90 34.61
N GLY A 13 5.03 -24.80 34.41
CA GLY A 13 4.01 -24.67 33.37
C GLY A 13 3.21 -23.37 33.48
N ARG A 14 2.74 -23.04 34.69
CA ARG A 14 2.01 -21.78 34.96
C ARG A 14 2.89 -20.55 34.79
N LEU A 15 4.16 -20.62 35.20
CA LEU A 15 5.13 -19.54 34.97
C LEU A 15 5.42 -19.34 33.48
N ASN A 16 5.50 -20.42 32.69
CA ASN A 16 5.64 -20.35 31.24
C ASN A 16 4.39 -19.75 30.57
N GLU A 17 3.20 -20.07 31.04
CA GLU A 17 1.96 -19.44 30.56
C GLU A 17 1.97 -17.93 30.86
N ALA A 18 2.36 -17.53 32.07
CA ALA A 18 2.52 -16.12 32.43
C ALA A 18 3.61 -15.42 31.59
N ARG A 19 4.72 -16.12 31.29
CA ARG A 19 5.78 -15.64 30.40
C ARG A 19 5.24 -15.37 29.00
N LEU A 20 4.50 -16.32 28.44
CA LEU A 20 3.95 -16.21 27.09
C LEU A 20 2.98 -15.03 26.99
N ARG A 21 2.15 -14.80 28.01
CA ARG A 21 1.27 -13.62 28.09
C ARG A 21 2.06 -12.31 28.15
N LEU A 22 3.12 -12.24 28.95
CA LEU A 22 3.97 -11.05 29.03
C LEU A 22 4.72 -10.78 27.73
N VAL A 23 5.23 -11.83 27.06
CA VAL A 23 5.88 -11.72 25.75
C VAL A 23 4.86 -11.29 24.69
N ALA A 24 3.65 -11.85 24.69
CA ALA A 24 2.59 -11.42 23.78
C ALA A 24 2.22 -9.94 23.99
N GLN A 25 2.14 -9.50 25.25
CA GLN A 25 1.84 -8.10 25.57
C GLN A 25 2.98 -7.15 25.16
N SER A 26 4.24 -7.54 25.35
CA SER A 26 5.38 -6.74 24.89
C SER A 26 5.47 -6.69 23.36
N LEU A 27 5.20 -7.81 22.67
CA LEU A 27 5.11 -7.85 21.22
C LEU A 27 4.01 -6.94 20.69
N LEU A 28 2.82 -6.97 21.29
CA LEU A 28 1.71 -6.09 20.92
C LEU A 28 2.10 -4.61 21.07
N ASN A 29 2.75 -4.26 22.18
CA ASN A 29 3.24 -2.90 22.40
C ASN A 29 4.30 -2.49 21.35
N THR A 30 5.23 -3.38 21.03
CA THR A 30 6.24 -3.15 19.98
C THR A 30 5.60 -2.95 18.61
N VAL A 31 4.58 -3.74 18.26
CA VAL A 31 3.80 -3.57 17.02
C VAL A 31 3.10 -2.21 17.01
N CYS A 32 2.47 -1.79 18.12
CA CYS A 32 1.87 -0.47 18.21
C CYS A 32 2.90 0.66 17.99
N TRP A 33 4.10 0.56 18.58
CA TRP A 33 5.15 1.55 18.36
C TRP A 33 5.66 1.56 16.91
N ALA A 34 5.84 0.40 16.28
CA ALA A 34 6.23 0.30 14.88
C ALA A 34 5.18 0.92 13.95
N LEU A 35 3.89 0.64 14.18
CA LEU A 35 2.78 1.25 13.45
C LEU A 35 2.74 2.77 13.66
N SER A 36 2.99 3.26 14.87
CA SER A 36 3.07 4.70 15.15
C SER A 36 4.19 5.37 14.37
N ALA A 37 5.38 4.77 14.38
CA ALA A 37 6.54 5.31 13.65
C ALA A 37 6.27 5.33 12.14
N GLY A 38 5.72 4.24 11.59
CA GLY A 38 5.33 4.16 10.18
C GLY A 38 4.27 5.19 9.81
N LEU A 39 3.25 5.37 10.67
CA LEU A 39 2.22 6.39 10.47
C LEU A 39 2.80 7.81 10.48
N VAL A 40 3.71 8.12 11.41
CA VAL A 40 4.37 9.43 11.45
C VAL A 40 5.19 9.68 10.18
N VAL A 41 5.98 8.70 9.75
CA VAL A 41 6.76 8.80 8.49
C VAL A 41 5.82 8.99 7.29
N PHE A 42 4.72 8.24 7.23
CA PHE A 42 3.73 8.35 6.17
C PHE A 42 3.09 9.74 6.13
N VAL A 43 2.64 10.26 7.28
CA VAL A 43 2.04 11.61 7.37
C VAL A 43 3.04 12.68 6.98
N VAL A 44 4.28 12.59 7.43
CA VAL A 44 5.34 13.54 7.07
C VAL A 44 5.63 13.48 5.56
N LEU A 45 5.73 12.28 4.98
CA LEU A 45 5.97 12.12 3.55
C LEU A 45 4.81 12.68 2.71
N GLU A 46 3.58 12.38 3.10
CA GLU A 46 2.38 12.91 2.43
C GLU A 46 2.33 14.44 2.53
N LEU A 47 2.61 15.00 3.71
CA LEU A 47 2.66 16.44 3.90
C LEU A 47 3.76 17.08 3.04
N LEU A 48 4.95 16.48 2.98
CA LEU A 48 6.03 16.93 2.12
C LEU A 48 5.64 16.88 0.63
N CYS A 49 4.99 15.80 0.18
CA CYS A 49 4.50 15.68 -1.19
C CYS A 49 3.45 16.74 -1.52
N ARG A 50 2.59 17.11 -0.56
CA ARG A 50 1.59 18.17 -0.74
C ARG A 50 2.22 19.57 -0.75
N LEU A 51 3.26 19.79 0.05
CA LEU A 51 3.96 21.08 0.12
C LEU A 51 4.95 21.29 -1.02
N ARG A 52 5.50 20.21 -1.59
CA ARG A 52 6.52 20.19 -2.64
C ARG A 52 6.24 19.06 -3.63
N PRO A 53 5.20 19.19 -4.48
CA PRO A 53 4.86 18.16 -5.47
C PRO A 53 6.03 17.89 -6.43
N ASP A 54 6.80 18.92 -6.78
CA ASP A 54 7.94 18.85 -7.70
C ASP A 54 9.10 17.99 -7.18
N TRP A 55 9.21 17.75 -5.88
CA TRP A 55 10.31 16.94 -5.30
C TRP A 55 10.09 15.44 -5.45
N PHE A 56 8.83 15.04 -5.53
CA PHE A 56 8.43 13.64 -5.56
C PHE A 56 7.54 13.49 -6.77
N GLY A 57 8.17 13.47 -7.96
CA GLY A 57 7.52 13.17 -9.23
C GLY A 57 6.55 11.99 -9.10
N ALA A 58 5.53 11.95 -9.96
CA ALA A 58 4.26 11.21 -9.87
C ALA A 58 4.31 9.66 -9.72
N ARG A 59 5.35 9.10 -9.12
CA ARG A 59 5.45 7.69 -8.74
C ARG A 59 4.79 7.46 -7.38
N ASP A 60 3.47 7.38 -7.39
CA ASP A 60 2.69 6.94 -6.22
C ASP A 60 3.15 5.56 -5.70
N MET A 61 3.68 4.69 -6.58
CA MET A 61 4.31 3.43 -6.16
C MET A 61 5.52 3.64 -5.25
N MET A 62 6.38 4.62 -5.55
CA MET A 62 7.60 4.87 -4.75
C MET A 62 7.25 5.37 -3.34
N ARG A 63 6.17 6.13 -3.20
CA ARG A 63 5.65 6.61 -1.91
C ARG A 63 5.21 5.45 -1.02
N GLN A 64 4.43 4.52 -1.59
CA GLN A 64 4.00 3.32 -0.86
C GLN A 64 5.19 2.42 -0.48
N THR A 65 6.17 2.26 -1.38
CA THR A 65 7.37 1.47 -1.10
C THR A 65 8.19 2.06 0.03
N ILE A 66 8.41 3.38 0.08
CA ILE A 66 9.18 4.03 1.15
C ILE A 66 8.47 3.89 2.51
N ALA A 67 7.16 4.10 2.55
CA ALA A 67 6.38 3.95 3.77
C ALA A 67 6.48 2.52 4.33
N ILE A 68 6.28 1.51 3.47
CA ILE A 68 6.39 0.09 3.84
C ILE A 68 7.82 -0.25 4.26
N ALA A 69 8.82 0.18 3.48
CA ALA A 69 10.23 -0.09 3.73
C ALA A 69 10.70 0.51 5.07
N SER A 70 10.09 1.61 5.54
CA SER A 70 10.42 2.20 6.85
C SER A 70 9.83 1.42 8.04
N ALA A 71 8.67 0.77 7.87
CA ALA A 71 8.00 0.05 8.94
C ALA A 71 8.68 -1.30 9.27
N VAL A 72 9.18 -1.98 8.24
CA VAL A 72 9.82 -3.31 8.36
C VAL A 72 11.01 -3.35 9.33
N PRO A 73 12.03 -2.46 9.24
CA PRO A 73 13.18 -2.51 10.14
C PRO A 73 12.82 -2.17 11.58
N VAL A 74 11.86 -1.26 11.82
CA VAL A 74 11.38 -0.95 13.18
C VAL A 74 10.69 -2.16 13.80
N LEU A 75 9.86 -2.86 13.02
CA LEU A 75 9.17 -4.07 13.46
C LEU A 75 10.16 -5.22 13.72
N ALA A 76 11.10 -5.45 12.79
CA ALA A 76 12.12 -6.49 12.93
C ALA A 76 13.04 -6.22 14.14
N GLY A 77 13.55 -5.00 14.29
CA GLY A 77 14.39 -4.60 15.43
C GLY A 77 13.63 -4.72 16.75
N GLY A 78 12.37 -4.27 16.78
CA GLY A 78 11.50 -4.41 17.94
C GLY A 78 11.25 -5.87 18.34
N LEU A 79 11.01 -6.76 17.36
CA LEU A 79 10.82 -8.20 17.58
C LEU A 79 12.08 -8.81 18.20
N VAL A 80 13.26 -8.53 17.62
CA VAL A 80 14.56 -9.01 18.12
C VAL A 80 14.79 -8.53 19.55
N ILE A 81 14.61 -7.24 19.84
CA ILE A 81 14.79 -6.69 21.19
C ILE A 81 13.80 -7.34 22.17
N THR A 82 12.56 -7.59 21.76
CA THR A 82 11.53 -8.20 22.62
C THR A 82 11.90 -9.64 22.98
N VAL A 83 12.40 -10.42 22.02
CA VAL A 83 12.86 -11.80 22.25
C VAL A 83 14.11 -11.81 23.14
N LEU A 84 15.08 -10.93 22.88
CA LEU A 84 16.32 -10.84 23.67
C LEU A 84 16.07 -10.36 25.11
N ARG A 85 15.04 -9.53 25.33
CA ARG A 85 14.63 -9.05 26.65
C ARG A 85 13.51 -9.87 27.28
N ALA A 86 13.16 -11.03 26.72
CA ALA A 86 12.14 -11.89 27.30
C ALA A 86 12.58 -12.32 28.70
N PRO A 87 11.76 -12.11 29.75
CA PRO A 87 12.16 -12.40 31.11
C PRO A 87 12.44 -13.90 31.26
N SER A 88 13.48 -14.21 32.03
CA SER A 88 13.81 -15.60 32.35
C SER A 88 12.81 -16.18 33.35
N ILE A 89 12.72 -17.51 33.43
CA ILE A 89 11.81 -18.18 34.37
C ILE A 89 12.19 -17.82 35.81
N GLU A 90 13.47 -17.66 36.12
CA GLU A 90 13.94 -17.25 37.45
C GLU A 90 13.45 -15.83 37.81
N GLN A 91 13.48 -14.90 36.84
CA GLN A 91 12.96 -13.54 37.06
C GLN A 91 11.45 -13.54 37.31
N LEU A 92 10.71 -14.40 36.61
CA LEU A 92 9.27 -14.57 36.81
C LEU A 92 8.94 -15.22 38.16
N ALA A 93 9.73 -16.21 38.59
CA ALA A 93 9.61 -16.82 39.90
C ALA A 93 9.80 -15.77 41.01
N ARG A 94 10.88 -14.97 40.95
CA ARG A 94 11.10 -13.86 41.90
C ARG A 94 9.97 -12.83 41.88
N ARG A 95 9.40 -12.55 40.72
CA ARG A 95 8.26 -11.65 40.60
C ARG A 95 7.00 -12.24 41.24
N ALA A 96 6.74 -13.53 41.05
CA ALA A 96 5.64 -14.23 41.70
C ALA A 96 5.82 -14.25 43.23
N ASP A 97 7.04 -14.51 43.71
CA ASP A 97 7.38 -14.47 45.14
C ASP A 97 7.10 -13.10 45.75
N ARG A 98 7.43 -12.00 45.04
CA ARG A 98 7.11 -10.64 45.51
C ARG A 98 5.62 -10.34 45.54
N ILE A 99 4.87 -10.73 44.50
CA ILE A 99 3.43 -10.47 44.39
C ILE A 99 2.64 -11.27 45.45
N LEU A 100 3.07 -12.49 45.72
CA LEU A 100 2.42 -13.40 46.69
C LEU A 100 3.05 -13.34 48.08
N ALA A 101 4.04 -12.47 48.31
CA ALA A 101 4.79 -12.34 49.56
C ALA A 101 5.43 -13.66 50.07
N LEU A 102 5.85 -14.54 49.16
CA LEU A 102 6.36 -15.89 49.46
C LEU A 102 7.84 -15.93 49.87
N ARG A 103 8.51 -14.77 50.04
CA ARG A 103 9.90 -14.65 50.50
C ARG A 103 10.86 -15.61 49.77
N GLU A 104 10.86 -15.55 48.44
CA GLU A 104 11.78 -16.30 47.55
C GLU A 104 11.56 -17.82 47.46
N ARG A 105 10.56 -18.38 48.16
CA ARG A 105 10.30 -19.83 48.20
C ARG A 105 10.20 -20.49 46.82
N ILE A 106 9.52 -19.87 45.86
CA ILE A 106 9.36 -20.44 44.51
C ILE A 106 10.67 -20.35 43.75
N SER A 107 11.36 -19.21 43.80
CA SER A 107 12.63 -19.04 43.13
C SER A 107 13.70 -20.01 43.64
N THR A 108 13.79 -20.20 44.96
CA THR A 108 14.70 -21.16 45.60
C THR A 108 14.34 -22.60 45.23
N ALA A 109 13.06 -22.97 45.22
CA ALA A 109 12.64 -24.32 44.84
C ALA A 109 13.04 -24.68 43.39
N ILE A 110 12.90 -23.74 42.45
CA ILE A 110 13.31 -23.92 41.03
C ILE A 110 14.83 -24.01 40.91
N GLU A 111 15.57 -23.17 41.64
CA GLU A 111 17.03 -23.19 41.64
C GLU A 111 17.58 -24.52 42.19
N ILE A 112 17.00 -25.02 43.29
CA ILE A 112 17.39 -26.30 43.89
C ILE A 112 17.05 -27.49 42.96
N GLU A 113 15.88 -27.48 42.32
CA GLU A 113 15.51 -28.54 41.37
C GLU A 113 16.47 -28.60 40.18
N ARG A 114 16.97 -27.45 39.70
CA ARG A 114 17.90 -27.39 38.58
C ARG A 114 19.33 -27.80 38.96
N SER A 115 19.73 -27.60 40.22
CA SER A 115 21.11 -27.80 40.69
C SER A 115 21.37 -29.18 41.30
N THR A 116 20.36 -29.89 41.77
CA THR A 116 20.55 -31.11 42.57
C THR A 116 19.84 -32.31 41.96
N GLY A 117 20.60 -33.34 41.58
CA GLY A 117 20.05 -34.64 41.16
C GLY A 117 19.49 -35.46 42.34
N GLU A 118 19.99 -35.22 43.56
CA GLU A 118 19.50 -35.84 44.79
C GLU A 118 18.61 -34.87 45.56
N ARG A 119 17.52 -35.37 46.15
CA ARG A 119 16.53 -34.57 46.88
C ARG A 119 16.59 -34.86 48.38
N PRO A 120 17.34 -34.08 49.17
CA PRO A 120 17.26 -34.13 50.62
C PRO A 120 15.81 -33.95 51.09
N VAL A 121 15.41 -34.60 52.19
CA VAL A 121 14.03 -34.54 52.72
C VAL A 121 13.54 -33.09 52.94
N VAL A 122 14.44 -32.21 53.39
CA VAL A 122 14.15 -30.77 53.58
C VAL A 122 13.83 -30.09 52.25
N VAL A 123 14.57 -30.40 51.19
CA VAL A 123 14.33 -29.88 49.83
C VAL A 123 12.98 -30.37 49.32
N ALA A 124 12.64 -31.65 49.51
CA ALA A 124 11.34 -32.19 49.12
C ALA A 124 10.18 -31.48 49.84
N ALA A 125 10.33 -31.16 51.13
CA ALA A 125 9.33 -30.41 51.89
C ALA A 125 9.19 -28.96 51.41
N MET A 126 10.29 -28.27 51.12
CA MET A 126 10.26 -26.91 50.55
C MET A 126 9.60 -26.88 49.17
N ILE A 127 9.87 -27.89 48.35
CA ILE A 127 9.24 -28.07 47.05
C ILE A 127 7.74 -28.28 47.21
N ALA A 128 7.30 -29.16 48.12
CA ALA A 128 5.88 -29.41 48.35
C ALA A 128 5.14 -28.16 48.82
N ASP A 129 5.75 -27.36 49.72
CA ASP A 129 5.19 -26.07 50.15
C ASP A 129 5.14 -25.05 49.00
N ALA A 130 6.22 -24.90 48.23
CA ALA A 130 6.27 -24.00 47.08
C ALA A 130 5.24 -24.38 46.01
N VAL A 131 5.00 -25.67 45.80
CA VAL A 131 3.96 -26.18 44.91
C VAL A 131 2.57 -25.88 45.46
N HIS A 132 2.34 -26.10 46.75
CA HIS A 132 1.06 -25.79 47.40
C HIS A 132 0.73 -24.29 47.27
N GLN A 133 1.69 -23.42 47.56
CA GLN A 133 1.56 -21.97 47.39
C GLN A 133 1.45 -21.57 45.90
N GLY A 134 2.23 -22.23 45.04
CA GLY A 134 2.22 -22.02 43.59
C GLY A 134 0.89 -22.40 42.94
N SER A 135 0.10 -23.28 43.57
CA SER A 135 -1.25 -23.62 43.12
C SER A 135 -2.22 -22.44 43.21
N ALA A 136 -1.92 -21.43 44.05
CA ALA A 136 -2.68 -20.19 44.14
C ALA A 136 -2.26 -19.15 43.09
N ILE A 137 -1.15 -19.37 42.35
CA ILE A 137 -0.76 -18.49 41.24
C ILE A 137 -1.83 -18.56 40.17
N ARG A 138 -2.50 -17.43 39.97
CA ARG A 138 -3.33 -17.15 38.80
C ARG A 138 -2.46 -16.44 37.76
N PRO A 139 -2.19 -17.03 36.58
CA PRO A 139 -1.38 -16.37 35.54
C PRO A 139 -1.90 -14.96 35.18
N ALA A 140 -3.22 -14.77 35.21
CA ALA A 140 -3.86 -13.47 34.98
C ALA A 140 -3.55 -12.40 36.06
N ALA A 141 -3.22 -12.80 37.29
CA ALA A 141 -2.81 -11.86 38.34
C ALA A 141 -1.36 -11.40 38.16
N LEU A 142 -0.51 -12.25 37.55
CA LEU A 142 0.88 -11.89 37.21
C LEU A 142 0.95 -10.96 35.99
N SER A 143 0.00 -11.10 35.07
CA SER A 143 -0.13 -10.32 33.84
C SER A 143 -1.61 -10.05 33.60
N ALA A 144 -2.09 -8.89 34.06
CA ALA A 144 -3.40 -8.40 33.68
C ALA A 144 -3.33 -7.93 32.23
N TRP A 145 -4.18 -8.52 31.36
CA TRP A 145 -4.30 -8.08 29.98
C TRP A 145 -4.82 -6.64 29.97
N SER A 146 -3.90 -5.70 29.79
CA SER A 146 -4.19 -4.28 29.71
C SER A 146 -3.85 -3.83 28.30
N VAL A 147 -4.78 -3.11 27.68
CA VAL A 147 -4.52 -2.43 26.42
C VAL A 147 -3.37 -1.46 26.68
N PRO A 148 -2.24 -1.58 25.96
CA PRO A 148 -1.12 -0.69 26.21
C PRO A 148 -1.56 0.72 25.85
N ARG A 149 -1.26 1.71 26.70
CA ARG A 149 -1.64 3.12 26.48
C ARG A 149 -1.15 3.63 25.12
N SER A 150 -0.04 3.10 24.62
CA SER A 150 0.47 3.35 23.28
C SER A 150 -0.57 3.04 22.20
N ALA A 151 -1.30 1.93 22.27
CA ALA A 151 -2.33 1.58 21.29
C ALA A 151 -3.41 2.67 21.14
N VAL A 152 -3.84 3.25 22.27
CA VAL A 152 -4.82 4.35 22.26
C VAL A 152 -4.22 5.60 21.61
N ILE A 153 -2.96 5.93 21.92
CA ILE A 153 -2.25 7.06 21.31
C ILE A 153 -2.12 6.85 19.80
N VAL A 154 -1.75 5.65 19.34
CA VAL A 154 -1.65 5.31 17.91
C VAL A 154 -2.99 5.52 17.22
N LEU A 155 -4.06 5.02 17.82
CA LEU A 155 -5.41 5.11 17.26
C LEU A 155 -5.85 6.58 17.12
N VAL A 156 -5.64 7.38 18.16
CA VAL A 156 -5.96 8.82 18.12
C VAL A 156 -5.10 9.54 17.08
N ALA A 157 -3.80 9.24 16.99
CA ALA A 157 -2.92 9.81 15.98
C ALA A 157 -3.32 9.40 14.56
N ALA A 158 -3.75 8.15 14.34
CA ALA A 158 -4.24 7.66 13.06
C ALA A 158 -5.52 8.38 12.63
N ILE A 159 -6.47 8.56 13.55
CA ILE A 159 -7.71 9.30 13.29
C ILE A 159 -7.39 10.77 12.98
N ALA A 160 -6.51 11.41 13.74
CA ALA A 160 -6.09 12.78 13.49
C ALA A 160 -5.40 12.92 12.12
N ALA A 161 -4.49 12.01 11.77
CA ALA A 161 -3.83 11.97 10.48
C ALA A 161 -4.82 11.82 9.31
N ALA A 162 -5.75 10.87 9.43
CA ALA A 162 -6.79 10.67 8.42
C ALA A 162 -7.67 11.91 8.27
N THR A 163 -8.03 12.56 9.39
CA THR A 163 -8.82 13.80 9.39
C THR A 163 -8.08 14.93 8.68
N VAL A 164 -6.79 15.12 8.97
CA VAL A 164 -5.93 16.09 8.30
C VAL A 164 -5.84 15.80 6.80
N MET A 165 -5.68 14.53 6.40
CA MET A 165 -5.60 14.15 5.00
C MET A 165 -6.88 14.41 4.20
N VAL A 166 -8.04 14.22 4.83
CA VAL A 166 -9.36 14.49 4.23
C VAL A 166 -9.66 15.99 4.16
N MET A 167 -9.26 16.75 5.20
CA MET A 167 -9.53 18.19 5.29
C MET A 167 -8.61 19.04 4.40
N LEU A 168 -7.38 18.59 4.16
CA LEU A 168 -6.48 19.26 3.23
C LEU A 168 -6.97 18.99 1.80
N PRO A 169 -7.50 20.00 1.07
CA PRO A 169 -7.97 19.81 -0.29
C PRO A 169 -6.80 19.30 -1.13
N VAL A 170 -6.98 18.15 -1.75
CA VAL A 170 -6.01 17.64 -2.72
C VAL A 170 -5.96 18.69 -3.82
N GLN A 171 -4.77 19.25 -4.11
CA GLN A 171 -4.59 20.26 -5.17
C GLN A 171 -4.78 19.67 -6.59
N THR A 172 -5.56 18.59 -6.73
CA THR A 172 -6.02 18.03 -8.02
C THR A 172 -6.81 19.04 -8.83
N ALA A 173 -7.37 20.07 -8.20
CA ALA A 173 -7.97 21.21 -8.88
C ALA A 173 -7.01 21.82 -9.91
N SER A 174 -5.72 21.94 -9.60
CA SER A 174 -4.74 22.56 -10.51
C SER A 174 -4.43 21.69 -11.74
N VAL A 175 -4.40 20.37 -11.60
CA VAL A 175 -4.14 19.46 -12.74
C VAL A 175 -5.37 19.39 -13.63
N ARG A 176 -6.56 19.25 -13.05
CA ARG A 176 -7.81 19.25 -13.81
C ARG A 176 -8.03 20.58 -14.52
N GLU A 177 -7.81 21.70 -13.85
CA GLU A 177 -7.93 23.04 -14.44
C GLU A 177 -6.89 23.27 -15.54
N ARG A 178 -5.66 22.76 -15.39
CA ARG A 178 -4.65 22.79 -16.48
C ARG A 178 -5.05 21.92 -17.67
N ILE A 179 -5.60 20.74 -17.44
CA ILE A 179 -6.11 19.86 -18.50
C ILE A 179 -7.29 20.52 -19.20
N GLU A 180 -8.28 21.01 -18.46
CA GLU A 180 -9.44 21.72 -19.00
C GLU A 180 -9.03 22.99 -19.76
N ALA A 181 -8.09 23.78 -19.22
CA ALA A 181 -7.55 24.95 -19.90
C ALA A 181 -6.81 24.56 -21.19
N ARG A 182 -6.09 23.44 -21.21
CA ARG A 182 -5.40 22.93 -22.40
C ARG A 182 -6.37 22.36 -23.42
N LEU A 183 -7.40 21.63 -23.01
CA LEU A 183 -8.45 21.13 -23.89
C LEU A 183 -9.27 22.27 -24.51
N ASN A 184 -9.52 23.33 -23.74
CA ASN A 184 -10.24 24.52 -24.20
C ASN A 184 -9.36 25.51 -24.98
N SER A 185 -8.04 25.30 -25.03
CA SER A 185 -7.14 26.12 -25.82
C SER A 185 -7.26 25.82 -27.32
N THR A 186 -7.22 26.86 -28.15
CA THR A 186 -7.16 26.75 -29.60
C THR A 186 -5.76 26.33 -30.05
N PHE A 187 -5.68 25.58 -31.13
CA PHE A 187 -4.41 25.23 -31.76
C PHE A 187 -3.68 26.47 -32.28
N SER A 188 -2.35 26.48 -32.18
CA SER A 188 -1.53 27.40 -32.97
C SER A 188 -1.56 27.00 -34.45
N ALA A 189 -1.30 27.94 -35.37
CA ALA A 189 -1.35 27.65 -36.81
C ALA A 189 -0.43 26.49 -37.24
N GLY A 190 0.74 26.34 -36.60
CA GLY A 190 1.64 25.22 -36.84
C GLY A 190 1.10 23.89 -36.34
N GLU A 191 0.43 23.89 -35.18
CA GLU A 191 -0.20 22.68 -34.62
C GLU A 191 -1.44 22.25 -35.42
N VAL A 192 -2.21 23.20 -35.97
CA VAL A 192 -3.31 22.90 -36.90
C VAL A 192 -2.76 22.16 -38.11
N ALA A 193 -1.74 22.70 -38.78
CA ALA A 193 -1.17 22.08 -39.98
C ALA A 193 -0.64 20.66 -39.71
N ALA A 194 0.07 20.46 -38.59
CA ALA A 194 0.55 19.13 -38.19
C ALA A 194 -0.59 18.16 -37.90
N THR A 195 -1.60 18.59 -37.14
CA THR A 195 -2.76 17.75 -36.78
C THR A 195 -3.56 17.35 -38.01
N VAL A 196 -3.76 18.28 -38.96
CA VAL A 196 -4.44 18.02 -40.24
C VAL A 196 -3.66 17.01 -41.08
N ASP A 197 -2.33 17.13 -41.15
CA ASP A 197 -1.47 16.17 -41.87
C ASP A 197 -1.54 14.77 -41.25
N ASP A 198 -1.53 14.67 -39.92
CA ASP A 198 -1.65 13.40 -39.22
C ASP A 198 -3.01 12.74 -39.44
N ILE A 199 -4.11 13.50 -39.33
CA ILE A 199 -5.47 12.98 -39.60
C ILE A 199 -5.57 12.51 -41.06
N ARG A 200 -5.05 13.27 -42.03
CA ARG A 200 -5.04 12.87 -43.45
C ARG A 200 -4.24 11.61 -43.70
N LYS A 201 -3.08 11.45 -43.04
CA LYS A 201 -2.28 10.22 -43.12
C LYS A 201 -3.06 9.01 -42.59
N VAL A 202 -3.74 9.16 -41.46
CA VAL A 202 -4.57 8.07 -40.89
C VAL A 202 -5.75 7.76 -41.82
N ALA A 203 -6.44 8.78 -42.33
CA ALA A 203 -7.52 8.63 -43.29
C ALA A 203 -7.07 7.88 -44.55
N GLY A 204 -5.90 8.23 -45.10
CA GLY A 204 -5.32 7.56 -46.26
C GLY A 204 -5.02 6.09 -46.02
N VAL A 205 -4.39 5.75 -44.88
CA VAL A 205 -4.11 4.36 -44.51
C VAL A 205 -5.40 3.54 -44.39
N ILE A 206 -6.44 4.11 -43.75
CA ILE A 206 -7.74 3.45 -43.61
C ILE A 206 -8.42 3.28 -44.98
N GLY A 207 -8.39 4.30 -45.84
CA GLY A 207 -8.99 4.27 -47.17
C GLY A 207 -8.31 3.28 -48.13
N ASP A 208 -6.98 3.22 -48.11
CA ASP A 208 -6.21 2.27 -48.92
C ASP A 208 -6.53 0.81 -48.51
N GLU A 209 -6.60 0.54 -47.21
CA GLU A 209 -6.93 -0.79 -46.68
C GLU A 209 -8.40 -1.16 -46.95
N ALA A 210 -9.32 -0.19 -46.86
CA ALA A 210 -10.74 -0.38 -47.18
C ALA A 210 -10.93 -0.74 -48.66
N THR A 211 -10.25 -0.03 -49.57
CA THR A 211 -10.29 -0.28 -51.01
C THR A 211 -9.72 -1.64 -51.37
N ALA A 212 -8.59 -2.02 -50.76
CA ALA A 212 -7.97 -3.32 -50.98
C ALA A 212 -8.88 -4.50 -50.57
N ARG A 213 -9.86 -4.25 -49.68
CA ARG A 213 -10.77 -5.26 -49.13
C ARG A 213 -12.22 -5.13 -49.61
N ASP A 214 -12.54 -4.13 -50.42
CA ASP A 214 -13.90 -3.81 -50.85
C ASP A 214 -14.85 -3.54 -49.64
N ASP A 215 -14.36 -2.87 -48.59
CA ASP A 215 -15.12 -2.54 -47.37
C ASP A 215 -15.66 -1.11 -47.43
N THR A 216 -16.91 -0.96 -47.88
CA THR A 216 -17.61 0.32 -48.01
C THR A 216 -17.71 1.10 -46.68
N TYR A 217 -17.74 0.41 -45.53
CA TYR A 217 -17.87 1.10 -44.25
C TYR A 217 -16.54 1.71 -43.82
N MET A 218 -15.43 0.97 -43.93
CA MET A 218 -14.11 1.50 -43.61
C MET A 218 -13.71 2.64 -44.56
N GLU A 219 -14.16 2.58 -45.82
CA GLU A 219 -14.04 3.70 -46.75
C GLU A 219 -14.79 4.94 -46.24
N ALA A 220 -16.00 4.78 -45.71
CA ALA A 220 -16.76 5.87 -45.09
C ALA A 220 -16.07 6.44 -43.84
N VAL A 221 -15.45 5.60 -43.00
CA VAL A 221 -14.63 6.05 -41.85
C VAL A 221 -13.44 6.88 -42.33
N GLY A 222 -12.71 6.40 -43.35
CA GLY A 222 -11.59 7.14 -43.96
C GLY A 222 -12.03 8.50 -44.51
N ASN A 223 -13.15 8.55 -45.23
CA ASN A 223 -13.73 9.79 -45.74
C ASN A 223 -14.16 10.76 -44.63
N THR A 224 -14.70 10.25 -43.53
CA THR A 224 -15.10 11.09 -42.39
C THR A 224 -13.90 11.67 -41.64
N LEU A 225 -12.80 10.91 -41.54
CA LEU A 225 -11.53 11.43 -41.02
C LEU A 225 -10.94 12.50 -41.96
N ALA A 226 -10.98 12.29 -43.27
CA ALA A 226 -10.54 13.30 -44.24
C ALA A 226 -11.37 14.59 -44.13
N ASP A 227 -12.70 14.48 -43.99
CA ASP A 227 -13.58 15.63 -43.76
C ASP A 227 -13.24 16.34 -42.43
N LEU A 228 -12.99 15.59 -41.36
CA LEU A 228 -12.53 16.16 -40.10
C LEU A 228 -11.24 16.98 -40.27
N ALA A 229 -10.27 16.47 -41.04
CA ALA A 229 -9.03 17.20 -41.33
C ALA A 229 -9.31 18.53 -42.06
N GLU A 230 -10.21 18.55 -43.04
CA GLU A 230 -10.62 19.79 -43.72
C GLU A 230 -11.32 20.77 -42.78
N ARG A 231 -12.22 20.28 -41.91
CA ARG A 231 -12.93 21.12 -40.93
C ARG A 231 -11.96 21.77 -39.94
N VAL A 232 -10.97 21.00 -39.46
CA VAL A 232 -9.90 21.51 -38.58
C VAL A 232 -9.05 22.56 -39.29
N ALA A 233 -8.72 22.35 -40.57
CA ALA A 233 -7.98 23.32 -41.37
C ALA A 233 -8.78 24.62 -41.62
N ALA A 234 -10.09 24.49 -41.87
CA ALA A 234 -10.99 25.60 -42.17
C ALA A 234 -11.46 26.39 -40.93
N SER A 235 -11.34 25.82 -39.73
CA SER A 235 -11.88 26.38 -38.49
C SER A 235 -10.79 26.66 -37.44
N PRO A 236 -10.12 27.83 -37.48
CA PRO A 236 -9.07 28.21 -36.51
C PRO A 236 -9.54 28.27 -35.06
N LYS A 237 -10.87 28.26 -34.83
CA LYS A 237 -11.48 28.32 -33.50
C LYS A 237 -11.78 26.95 -32.89
N MET A 238 -11.61 25.87 -33.65
CA MET A 238 -11.85 24.52 -33.13
C MET A 238 -10.85 24.24 -32.01
N THR A 239 -11.37 23.91 -30.84
CA THR A 239 -10.57 23.64 -29.65
C THR A 239 -9.97 22.24 -29.71
N ARG A 240 -8.89 22.01 -28.95
CA ARG A 240 -8.26 20.69 -28.85
C ARG A 240 -9.25 19.63 -28.36
N GLY A 241 -10.09 19.97 -27.39
CA GLY A 241 -11.12 19.09 -26.85
C GLY A 241 -12.18 18.69 -27.87
N GLU A 242 -12.59 19.61 -28.75
CA GLU A 242 -13.55 19.30 -29.83
C GLU A 242 -12.95 18.32 -30.85
N VAL A 243 -11.68 18.51 -31.25
CA VAL A 243 -11.00 17.57 -32.17
C VAL A 243 -10.86 16.19 -31.55
N ILE A 244 -10.47 16.10 -30.27
CA ILE A 244 -10.36 14.82 -29.56
C ILE A 244 -11.73 14.14 -29.49
N LYS A 245 -12.79 14.86 -29.14
CA LYS A 245 -14.14 14.31 -29.04
C LYS A 245 -14.66 13.76 -30.38
N GLU A 246 -14.38 14.45 -31.49
CA GLU A 246 -14.74 13.97 -32.83
C GLU A 246 -13.94 12.71 -33.21
N LEU A 247 -12.64 12.67 -32.90
CA LEU A 247 -11.80 11.49 -33.11
C LEU A 247 -12.26 10.29 -32.25
N GLU A 248 -12.65 10.51 -31.00
CA GLU A 248 -13.20 9.48 -30.11
C GLU A 248 -14.52 8.91 -30.66
N ALA A 249 -15.43 9.77 -31.14
CA ALA A 249 -16.67 9.33 -31.77
C ALA A 249 -16.41 8.49 -33.03
N LEU A 250 -15.45 8.90 -33.86
CA LEU A 250 -15.04 8.14 -35.05
C LEU A 250 -14.40 6.80 -34.68
N LEU A 251 -13.58 6.77 -33.62
CA LEU A 251 -12.98 5.54 -33.11
C LEU A 251 -14.05 4.58 -32.58
N GLU A 252 -15.04 5.08 -31.85
CA GLU A 252 -16.16 4.28 -31.36
C GLU A 252 -16.95 3.67 -32.54
N HIS A 253 -17.27 4.47 -33.56
CA HIS A 253 -17.92 3.98 -34.78
C HIS A 253 -17.07 2.96 -35.55
N ALA A 254 -15.75 3.15 -35.61
CA ALA A 254 -14.82 2.21 -36.23
C ALA A 254 -14.72 0.90 -35.43
N MET A 255 -14.71 0.96 -34.09
CA MET A 255 -14.69 -0.22 -33.23
C MET A 255 -15.96 -1.03 -33.34
N VAL A 256 -17.14 -0.39 -33.31
CA VAL A 256 -18.43 -1.08 -33.45
C VAL A 256 -18.50 -1.85 -34.76
N ALA A 257 -18.10 -1.23 -35.88
CA ALA A 257 -18.01 -1.94 -37.15
C ALA A 257 -16.91 -3.01 -37.17
N GLY A 258 -15.77 -2.73 -36.53
CA GLY A 258 -14.65 -3.65 -36.37
C GLY A 258 -14.95 -4.87 -35.48
N THR A 259 -16.02 -4.88 -34.68
CA THR A 259 -16.40 -6.11 -33.95
C THR A 259 -16.85 -7.23 -34.89
N GLY A 260 -17.41 -6.92 -36.07
CA GLY A 260 -17.60 -7.91 -37.14
C GLY A 260 -16.30 -8.32 -37.85
N TRP A 261 -15.25 -7.51 -37.71
CA TRP A 261 -13.92 -7.70 -38.32
C TRP A 261 -13.01 -8.63 -37.50
N ARG A 262 -13.21 -8.69 -36.17
CA ARG A 262 -12.40 -9.47 -35.23
C ARG A 262 -12.53 -10.99 -35.42
N ASP A 263 -13.64 -11.45 -35.99
CA ASP A 263 -13.89 -12.86 -36.28
C ASP A 263 -13.25 -13.34 -37.61
N SER A 264 -12.81 -12.42 -38.49
CA SER A 264 -12.31 -12.77 -39.83
C SER A 264 -10.81 -12.56 -40.06
N THR A 265 -10.13 -11.70 -39.27
CA THR A 265 -8.68 -11.45 -39.45
C THR A 265 -7.93 -11.24 -38.13
N GLY A 266 -7.43 -12.34 -37.55
CA GLY A 266 -6.81 -12.38 -36.23
C GLY A 266 -5.42 -11.73 -36.05
N GLU A 267 -4.80 -11.10 -37.05
CA GLU A 267 -3.39 -10.65 -36.92
C GLU A 267 -3.06 -9.20 -37.30
N ARG A 268 -3.91 -8.45 -38.03
CA ARG A 268 -3.55 -7.09 -38.50
C ARG A 268 -4.25 -5.93 -37.79
N ILE A 269 -5.35 -6.21 -37.10
CA ILE A 269 -6.07 -5.25 -36.25
C ILE A 269 -5.16 -4.66 -35.16
N PRO A 270 -4.34 -5.45 -34.43
CA PRO A 270 -3.48 -4.91 -33.39
C PRO A 270 -2.43 -3.94 -33.92
N LEU A 271 -1.96 -4.07 -35.16
CA LEU A 271 -0.99 -3.14 -35.75
C LEU A 271 -1.60 -1.79 -36.12
N LEU A 272 -2.87 -1.78 -36.54
CA LEU A 272 -3.59 -0.55 -36.86
C LEU A 272 -4.01 0.16 -35.57
N PHE A 273 -4.45 -0.60 -34.56
CA PHE A 273 -4.68 -0.04 -33.22
C PHE A 273 -3.37 0.36 -32.53
N ASP A 274 -2.25 -0.37 -32.66
CA ASP A 274 -0.94 0.07 -32.17
C ASP A 274 -0.44 1.29 -32.95
N ALA A 275 -0.75 1.42 -34.23
CA ALA A 275 -0.39 2.60 -35.02
C ALA A 275 -1.27 3.80 -34.66
N LEU A 276 -2.55 3.61 -34.39
CA LEU A 276 -3.43 4.65 -33.85
C LEU A 276 -3.06 4.95 -32.40
N GLU A 277 -2.71 3.98 -31.58
CA GLU A 277 -2.34 4.17 -30.18
C GLU A 277 -0.91 4.72 -30.05
N ASN A 278 0.01 4.47 -30.99
CA ASN A 278 1.36 5.07 -31.01
C ASN A 278 1.45 6.36 -31.85
N LYS A 279 0.61 6.59 -32.87
CA LYS A 279 0.60 7.85 -33.67
C LYS A 279 -0.51 8.81 -33.28
N ILE A 280 -1.65 8.30 -32.80
CA ILE A 280 -2.63 9.01 -31.96
C ILE A 280 -2.35 8.75 -30.48
N ALA A 281 -1.14 8.29 -30.10
CA ALA A 281 -0.48 8.78 -28.88
C ALA A 281 -0.10 10.26 -29.05
N LEU A 282 -1.10 11.02 -29.52
CA LEU A 282 -1.28 12.43 -29.43
C LEU A 282 -0.20 13.21 -30.19
N PRO A 283 -0.54 14.38 -30.75
CA PRO A 283 0.48 15.25 -31.34
C PRO A 283 1.65 15.42 -30.35
N PRO A 284 2.85 15.83 -30.80
CA PRO A 284 3.99 16.11 -29.92
C PRO A 284 3.65 17.04 -28.75
N VAL A 285 2.47 17.66 -28.73
CA VAL A 285 1.80 18.35 -27.63
C VAL A 285 1.41 17.45 -26.44
N ILE A 286 0.98 16.19 -26.55
CA ILE A 286 0.83 15.32 -25.35
C ILE A 286 2.05 14.45 -25.16
N ALA A 287 2.85 14.15 -26.18
CA ALA A 287 4.18 13.60 -25.92
C ALA A 287 5.06 14.63 -25.17
N SER A 288 4.94 15.93 -25.48
CA SER A 288 5.53 17.02 -24.68
C SER A 288 4.71 17.36 -23.45
N ALA A 289 3.38 17.21 -23.39
CA ALA A 289 2.68 17.31 -22.11
C ALA A 289 3.11 16.17 -21.18
N ASN A 290 3.29 14.96 -21.70
CA ASN A 290 3.78 13.78 -20.99
C ASN A 290 5.28 13.85 -20.75
N ALA A 291 6.06 14.55 -21.58
CA ALA A 291 7.49 14.78 -21.38
C ALA A 291 7.80 16.01 -20.54
N GLU A 292 6.92 17.01 -20.47
CA GLU A 292 6.93 18.19 -19.58
C GLU A 292 6.29 17.79 -18.24
N VAL A 293 5.32 16.88 -18.25
CA VAL A 293 4.92 16.08 -17.09
C VAL A 293 6.06 15.14 -16.71
N ALA A 294 6.78 14.48 -17.64
CA ALA A 294 7.93 13.63 -17.30
C ALA A 294 9.14 14.43 -16.78
N ASP A 295 9.44 15.62 -17.34
CA ASP A 295 10.50 16.55 -16.92
C ASP A 295 10.11 17.29 -15.63
N ALA A 296 8.82 17.52 -15.38
CA ALA A 296 8.32 17.91 -14.06
C ALA A 296 8.26 16.73 -13.07
N ILE A 297 8.47 15.49 -13.53
CA ILE A 297 8.51 14.24 -12.74
C ILE A 297 9.96 13.74 -12.52
N THR A 298 10.96 14.17 -13.30
CA THR A 298 12.41 13.91 -13.10
C THR A 298 13.08 15.04 -12.34
#